data_AF-A0A9P8YF95-F1
#
_entry.id   AF-A0A9P8YF95-F1
#
_cell.length_a   1.000
_cell.length_b   1.000
_cell.length_c   1.000
_cell.angle_alpha   90.00
_cell.angle_beta   90.00
_cell.angle_gamma   90.00
#
_symmetry.space_group_name_H-M   'P 1'
#
loop_
_entity.id
_entity.type
_entity.pdbx_description
1 polymer ?
#
loop_
_entity_poly.entity_id
_entity_poly.type
_entity_poly.pdbx_seq_one_letter_code
_entity_poly.pdbx_strand_id
1 'polypeptide(L)'
;MGPGGSSPYARRQHALRVTRSPHHNASGAHNVVDVNRIREGTDVRTTIMLRNIPNKVDQVMLKGIIDESSWGKYDFMYLRIDFANDCNVGYAFINFVDPLDIIDFVKARGNQRWNCFKSDKIAEISYATIQGKDCLVQKFRNSSVMLEAEHYRPKLYFTENGPCPELAGEEEPFPTPDNPSKMKRSCENAEHVGLFTPNAGQHFRDEQRRRRSQFDRGTRFAAFEEYDYDGALPRNLFVSQ
;
A
#
# COMPACT_ATOMS: atom_id res chain seq x y z
N MET A 1 20.11 -50.23 39.07
CA MET A 1 20.51 -49.36 37.95
C MET A 1 19.65 -49.75 36.75
N GLY A 2 18.84 -48.82 36.21
CA GLY A 2 17.90 -49.09 35.11
C GLY A 2 18.60 -49.16 33.74
N PRO A 3 17.89 -49.03 32.59
CA PRO A 3 16.44 -48.79 32.43
C PRO A 3 15.80 -49.56 31.24
N GLY A 4 14.49 -49.40 31.01
CA GLY A 4 13.91 -49.55 29.66
C GLY A 4 12.49 -50.12 29.60
N GLY A 5 11.54 -49.32 29.10
CA GLY A 5 10.35 -49.86 28.44
C GLY A 5 8.98 -49.38 28.95
N SER A 6 8.73 -48.09 29.05
CA SER A 6 7.36 -47.56 29.18
C SER A 6 6.81 -47.16 27.81
N SER A 7 6.00 -48.03 27.20
CA SER A 7 4.94 -47.63 26.27
C SER A 7 3.64 -47.56 27.07
N PRO A 8 2.86 -46.47 26.94
CA PRO A 8 1.43 -46.71 26.77
C PRO A 8 0.74 -45.70 25.83
N TYR A 9 -0.10 -46.27 24.97
CA TYR A 9 -1.46 -45.82 24.64
C TYR A 9 -1.75 -44.32 24.44
N ALA A 10 -1.96 -43.99 23.17
CA ALA A 10 -3.16 -43.35 22.63
C ALA A 10 -4.04 -42.53 23.60
N ARG A 11 -4.03 -41.20 23.41
CA ARG A 11 -5.23 -40.39 23.66
C ARG A 11 -5.29 -39.20 22.70
N ARG A 12 -6.08 -39.39 21.62
CA ARG A 12 -6.59 -38.30 20.77
C ARG A 12 -7.29 -37.27 21.65
N GLN A 13 -6.89 -36.01 21.54
CA GLN A 13 -7.75 -34.89 21.93
C GLN A 13 -8.07 -34.09 20.67
N HIS A 14 -9.31 -34.27 20.21
CA HIS A 14 -9.93 -33.41 19.22
C HIS A 14 -10.07 -32.01 19.82
N ALA A 15 -9.21 -31.09 19.41
CA ALA A 15 -9.45 -29.67 19.62
C ALA A 15 -10.69 -29.28 18.81
N LEU A 16 -11.80 -29.02 19.51
CA LEU A 16 -13.02 -28.50 18.91
C LEU A 16 -12.69 -27.17 18.23
N ARG A 17 -12.87 -27.13 16.91
CA ARG A 17 -12.70 -25.94 16.08
C ARG A 17 -13.79 -24.95 16.50
N VAL A 18 -13.43 -23.96 17.32
CA VAL A 18 -14.30 -22.82 17.62
C VAL A 18 -14.53 -22.09 16.29
N THR A 19 -15.71 -22.30 15.71
CA THR A 19 -16.21 -21.57 14.55
C THR A 19 -16.38 -20.11 14.99
N ARG A 20 -15.36 -19.28 14.68
CA ARG A 20 -15.52 -17.83 14.76
C ARG A 20 -16.60 -17.44 13.75
N SER A 21 -17.74 -17.01 14.25
CA SER A 21 -18.79 -16.38 13.45
C SER A 21 -18.16 -15.31 12.55
N PRO A 22 -18.53 -15.23 11.26
CA PRO A 22 -18.03 -14.18 10.39
C PRO A 22 -18.69 -12.88 10.82
N HIS A 23 -18.06 -12.17 11.75
CA HIS A 23 -18.29 -10.74 11.87
C HIS A 23 -17.85 -10.13 10.53
N HIS A 24 -18.83 -9.87 9.65
CA HIS A 24 -18.62 -9.01 8.50
C HIS A 24 -18.11 -7.67 9.01
N ASN A 25 -16.79 -7.46 8.88
CA ASN A 25 -16.19 -6.15 9.05
C ASN A 25 -16.85 -5.21 8.03
N ALA A 26 -17.69 -4.29 8.50
CA ALA A 26 -18.29 -3.23 7.69
C ALA A 26 -17.23 -2.38 6.95
N SER A 27 -15.98 -2.37 7.45
CA SER A 27 -14.83 -1.75 6.79
C SER A 27 -14.44 -2.39 5.45
N GLY A 28 -14.88 -3.62 5.18
CA GLY A 28 -14.61 -4.34 3.93
C GLY A 28 -15.40 -3.83 2.73
N ALA A 29 -16.54 -3.17 2.96
CA ALA A 29 -17.43 -2.69 1.89
C ALA A 29 -16.89 -1.42 1.20
N HIS A 30 -16.14 -0.57 1.90
CA HIS A 30 -15.71 0.73 1.36
C HIS A 30 -14.75 0.64 0.16
N ASN A 31 -14.00 -0.46 0.04
CA ASN A 31 -13.04 -0.66 -1.03
C ASN A 31 -13.57 -1.61 -2.12
N VAL A 32 -14.82 -2.05 -2.05
CA VAL A 32 -15.43 -2.84 -3.13
C VAL A 32 -15.63 -1.96 -4.36
N VAL A 33 -15.29 -2.49 -5.52
CA VAL A 33 -15.58 -1.84 -6.80
C VAL A 33 -17.01 -2.17 -7.20
N ASP A 34 -17.86 -1.15 -7.25
CA ASP A 34 -19.24 -1.26 -7.72
C ASP A 34 -19.36 -0.60 -9.10
N VAL A 35 -19.52 -1.45 -10.13
CA VAL A 35 -19.60 -1.03 -11.54
C VAL A 35 -20.76 -0.07 -11.79
N ASN A 36 -21.88 -0.20 -11.07
CA ASN A 36 -23.03 0.69 -11.28
C ASN A 36 -22.73 2.10 -10.76
N ARG A 37 -22.08 2.20 -9.60
CA ARG A 37 -21.68 3.49 -9.04
C ARG A 37 -20.68 4.24 -9.93
N ILE A 38 -19.78 3.52 -10.59
CA ILE A 38 -18.88 4.09 -11.60
C ILE A 38 -19.68 4.62 -12.80
N ARG A 39 -20.61 3.81 -13.36
CA ARG A 39 -21.44 4.22 -14.51
C ARG A 39 -22.30 5.45 -14.24
N GLU A 40 -22.81 5.56 -13.02
CA GLU A 40 -23.62 6.70 -12.57
C GLU A 40 -22.77 7.92 -12.20
N GLY A 41 -21.43 7.81 -12.20
CA GLY A 41 -20.51 8.88 -11.84
C GLY A 41 -20.45 9.19 -10.34
N THR A 42 -21.02 8.33 -9.49
CA THR A 42 -20.98 8.50 -8.02
C THR A 42 -19.70 7.96 -7.38
N ASP A 43 -18.94 7.16 -8.12
CA ASP A 43 -17.60 6.68 -7.74
C ASP A 43 -16.59 7.07 -8.82
N VAL A 44 -15.70 8.00 -8.48
CA VAL A 44 -14.71 8.60 -9.38
C VAL A 44 -13.28 8.12 -9.09
N ARG A 45 -13.14 7.08 -8.27
CA ARG A 45 -11.85 6.50 -7.91
C ARG A 45 -11.25 5.75 -9.10
N THR A 46 -9.95 5.95 -9.31
CA THR A 46 -9.23 5.47 -10.50
C THR A 46 -8.19 4.39 -10.18
N THR A 47 -7.79 4.25 -8.92
CA THR A 47 -6.75 3.29 -8.54
C THR A 47 -7.34 2.02 -7.94
N ILE A 48 -6.96 0.88 -8.51
CA ILE A 48 -7.34 -0.44 -8.02
C ILE A 48 -6.14 -1.18 -7.42
N MET A 49 -6.45 -2.09 -6.49
CA MET A 49 -5.57 -3.16 -6.03
C MET A 49 -6.07 -4.47 -6.63
N LEU A 50 -5.25 -5.06 -7.50
CA LEU A 50 -5.46 -6.38 -8.08
C LEU A 50 -4.82 -7.43 -7.17
N ARG A 51 -5.61 -8.38 -6.68
CA ARG A 51 -5.19 -9.41 -5.72
C ARG A 51 -5.22 -10.81 -6.31
N ASN A 52 -4.67 -11.75 -5.56
CA ASN A 52 -4.55 -13.17 -5.88
C ASN A 52 -3.75 -13.45 -7.15
N ILE A 53 -2.73 -12.63 -7.43
CA ILE A 53 -1.81 -12.84 -8.55
C ILE A 53 -0.98 -14.12 -8.28
N PRO A 54 -0.78 -15.02 -9.26
CA PRO A 54 0.12 -16.16 -9.12
C PRO A 54 1.56 -15.67 -8.94
N ASN A 55 2.30 -16.23 -7.98
CA ASN A 55 3.60 -15.71 -7.55
C ASN A 55 4.69 -15.69 -8.65
N LYS A 56 4.52 -16.51 -9.69
CA LYS A 56 5.43 -16.60 -10.85
C LYS A 56 5.13 -15.59 -11.96
N VAL A 57 4.04 -14.85 -11.85
CA VAL A 57 3.75 -13.74 -12.78
C VAL A 57 4.76 -12.63 -12.48
N ASP A 58 5.55 -12.27 -13.48
CA ASP A 58 6.44 -11.11 -13.41
C ASP A 58 5.73 -9.83 -13.87
N GLN A 59 6.43 -8.71 -13.81
CA GLN A 59 5.89 -7.41 -14.19
C GLN A 59 5.50 -7.35 -15.67
N VAL A 60 6.27 -7.99 -16.55
CA VAL A 60 6.06 -7.96 -18.01
C VAL A 60 4.83 -8.79 -18.38
N MET A 61 4.69 -9.99 -17.81
CA MET A 61 3.53 -10.85 -17.96
C MET A 61 2.26 -10.17 -17.43
N LEU A 62 2.35 -9.51 -16.26
CA LEU A 62 1.21 -8.77 -15.73
C LEU A 62 0.79 -7.63 -16.66
N LYS A 63 1.76 -6.87 -17.21
CA LYS A 63 1.48 -5.81 -18.18
C LYS A 63 0.74 -6.37 -19.40
N GLY A 64 1.24 -7.46 -19.99
CA GLY A 64 0.60 -8.11 -21.12
C GLY A 64 -0.85 -8.52 -20.83
N ILE A 65 -1.12 -9.09 -19.65
CA ILE A 65 -2.48 -9.45 -19.22
C ILE A 65 -3.39 -8.23 -19.07
N ILE A 66 -2.89 -7.10 -18.58
CA ILE A 66 -3.68 -5.87 -18.44
C ILE A 66 -3.95 -5.26 -19.81
N ASP A 67 -2.95 -5.27 -20.70
CA ASP A 67 -3.05 -4.70 -22.04
C ASP A 67 -4.13 -5.38 -22.90
N GLU A 68 -4.46 -6.66 -22.65
CA GLU A 68 -5.55 -7.38 -23.34
C GLU A 68 -6.91 -6.66 -23.27
N SER A 69 -7.21 -5.96 -22.17
CA SER A 69 -8.47 -5.24 -22.00
C SER A 69 -8.32 -3.73 -21.83
N SER A 70 -7.09 -3.27 -21.54
CA SER A 70 -6.86 -1.93 -21.00
C SER A 70 -5.59 -1.26 -21.54
N TRP A 71 -5.10 -1.68 -22.70
CA TRP A 71 -3.96 -1.02 -23.35
C TRP A 71 -4.20 0.48 -23.50
N GLY A 72 -3.20 1.30 -23.13
CA GLY A 72 -3.27 2.76 -23.25
C GLY A 72 -4.19 3.50 -22.26
N LYS A 73 -4.89 2.77 -21.36
CA LYS A 73 -5.94 3.32 -20.46
C LYS A 73 -5.50 3.51 -19.00
N TYR A 74 -4.29 3.10 -18.67
CA TYR A 74 -3.72 3.22 -17.33
C TYR A 74 -2.37 3.95 -17.40
N ASP A 75 -2.05 4.69 -16.34
CA ASP A 75 -0.87 5.56 -16.27
C ASP A 75 0.12 5.16 -15.16
N PHE A 76 -0.22 4.16 -14.35
CA PHE A 76 0.61 3.62 -13.28
C PHE A 76 0.37 2.12 -13.11
N MET A 77 1.45 1.36 -12.95
CA MET A 77 1.40 -0.05 -12.52
C MET A 77 2.53 -0.34 -11.53
N TYR A 78 2.21 -1.09 -10.46
CA TYR A 78 3.22 -1.62 -9.55
C TYR A 78 2.84 -3.02 -9.05
N LEU A 79 3.60 -4.03 -9.48
CA LEU A 79 3.57 -5.38 -8.93
C LEU A 79 4.54 -5.46 -7.74
N ARG A 80 4.03 -5.78 -6.55
CA ARG A 80 4.90 -5.87 -5.38
C ARG A 80 5.67 -7.19 -5.36
N ILE A 81 6.98 -7.11 -5.17
CA ILE A 81 7.89 -8.24 -5.16
C ILE A 81 8.40 -8.52 -3.74
N ASP A 82 8.56 -9.80 -3.43
CA ASP A 82 9.36 -10.29 -2.32
C ASP A 82 10.78 -10.56 -2.83
N PHE A 83 11.71 -9.67 -2.47
CA PHE A 83 13.11 -9.75 -2.92
C PHE A 83 13.85 -10.98 -2.38
N ALA A 84 13.41 -11.54 -1.25
CA ALA A 84 14.07 -12.71 -0.66
C ALA A 84 13.75 -14.00 -1.42
N ASN A 85 12.54 -14.10 -1.96
CA ASN A 85 12.03 -15.28 -2.65
C ASN A 85 11.96 -15.11 -4.18
N ASP A 86 12.38 -13.95 -4.69
CA ASP A 86 12.31 -13.56 -6.09
C ASP A 86 10.95 -13.88 -6.75
N CYS A 87 9.87 -13.50 -6.06
CA CYS A 87 8.52 -13.76 -6.53
C CYS A 87 7.58 -12.64 -6.09
N ASN A 88 6.44 -12.48 -6.77
CA ASN A 88 5.47 -11.48 -6.34
C ASN A 88 4.73 -11.92 -5.07
N VAL A 89 4.26 -10.94 -4.29
CA VAL A 89 3.50 -11.18 -3.05
C VAL A 89 2.00 -11.39 -3.26
N GLY A 90 1.57 -11.51 -4.52
CA GLY A 90 0.19 -11.83 -4.89
C GLY A 90 -0.71 -10.62 -5.13
N TYR A 91 -0.17 -9.40 -5.21
CA TYR A 91 -0.97 -8.23 -5.57
C TYR A 91 -0.20 -7.14 -6.32
N ALA A 92 -0.95 -6.32 -7.04
CA ALA A 92 -0.47 -5.15 -7.77
C ALA A 92 -1.39 -3.94 -7.58
N PHE A 93 -0.86 -2.76 -7.84
CA PHE A 93 -1.63 -1.51 -7.94
C PHE A 93 -1.64 -1.03 -9.38
N ILE A 94 -2.80 -0.56 -9.84
CA ILE A 94 -3.00 -0.04 -11.19
C ILE A 94 -3.84 1.23 -11.08
N ASN A 95 -3.41 2.31 -11.71
CA ASN A 95 -4.21 3.54 -11.82
C ASN A 95 -4.70 3.71 -13.26
N PHE A 96 -6.02 3.78 -13.42
CA PHE A 96 -6.67 4.11 -14.69
C PHE A 96 -6.77 5.62 -14.86
N VAL A 97 -6.84 6.09 -16.12
CA VAL A 97 -7.09 7.51 -16.40
C VAL A 97 -8.55 7.84 -16.16
N ASP A 98 -9.44 7.04 -16.74
CA ASP A 98 -10.88 7.16 -16.59
C ASP A 98 -11.42 6.02 -15.70
N PRO A 99 -12.22 6.31 -14.66
CA PRO A 99 -12.84 5.26 -13.86
C PRO A 99 -13.74 4.31 -14.69
N LEU A 100 -14.27 4.73 -15.84
CA LEU A 100 -15.05 3.88 -16.74
C LEU A 100 -14.23 2.70 -17.30
N ASP A 101 -12.92 2.86 -17.51
CA ASP A 101 -12.06 1.79 -18.00
C ASP A 101 -11.89 0.65 -16.99
N ILE A 102 -12.09 0.94 -15.69
CA ILE A 102 -12.11 -0.08 -14.63
C ILE A 102 -13.25 -1.06 -14.89
N ILE A 103 -14.39 -0.61 -15.45
CA ILE A 103 -15.54 -1.47 -15.69
C ILE A 103 -15.17 -2.59 -16.67
N ASP A 104 -14.49 -2.24 -17.76
CA ASP A 104 -14.11 -3.20 -18.78
C ASP A 104 -13.02 -4.15 -18.27
N PHE A 105 -12.07 -3.63 -17.49
CA PHE A 105 -11.10 -4.46 -16.78
C PHE A 105 -11.77 -5.43 -15.78
N VAL A 106 -12.75 -4.98 -15.01
CA VAL A 106 -13.50 -5.83 -14.06
C VAL A 106 -14.30 -6.90 -14.79
N LYS A 107 -14.91 -6.62 -15.96
CA LYS A 107 -15.60 -7.65 -16.74
C LYS A 107 -14.62 -8.66 -17.33
N ALA A 108 -13.49 -8.19 -17.86
CA ALA A 108 -12.49 -9.04 -18.49
C ALA A 108 -11.74 -9.91 -17.47
N ARG A 109 -11.45 -9.38 -16.28
CA ARG A 109 -10.56 -10.03 -15.30
C ARG A 109 -11.17 -10.31 -13.94
N GLY A 110 -12.17 -9.56 -13.52
CA GLY A 110 -12.82 -9.74 -12.23
C GLY A 110 -13.42 -11.15 -12.11
N ASN A 111 -13.09 -11.85 -11.03
CA ASN A 111 -13.52 -13.23 -10.76
C ASN A 111 -13.13 -14.25 -11.83
N GLN A 112 -12.16 -13.93 -12.71
CA GLN A 112 -11.61 -14.87 -13.67
C GLN A 112 -10.41 -15.61 -13.09
N ARG A 113 -10.23 -16.85 -13.54
CA ARG A 113 -9.02 -17.63 -13.24
C ARG A 113 -7.83 -17.06 -13.99
N TRP A 114 -6.65 -17.13 -13.38
CA TRP A 114 -5.44 -16.62 -14.02
C TRP A 114 -5.03 -17.43 -15.25
N ASN A 115 -5.49 -18.68 -15.38
CA ASN A 115 -5.25 -19.63 -16.48
C ASN A 115 -3.78 -19.87 -16.86
N CYS A 116 -2.84 -19.22 -16.19
CA CYS A 116 -1.40 -19.40 -16.30
C CYS A 116 -0.87 -20.22 -15.12
N PHE A 117 0.24 -20.92 -15.35
CA PHE A 117 1.00 -21.68 -14.34
C PHE A 117 0.20 -22.71 -13.54
N LYS A 118 -0.90 -23.26 -14.09
CA LYS A 118 -1.81 -24.19 -13.38
C LYS A 118 -2.33 -23.62 -12.06
N SER A 119 -2.45 -22.30 -11.98
CA SER A 119 -2.94 -21.62 -10.78
C SER A 119 -4.46 -21.64 -10.74
N ASP A 120 -5.04 -22.20 -9.67
CA ASP A 120 -6.47 -22.14 -9.39
C ASP A 120 -6.91 -20.80 -8.77
N LYS A 121 -5.97 -19.86 -8.57
CA LYS A 121 -6.27 -18.53 -8.04
C LYS A 121 -7.27 -17.80 -8.95
N ILE A 122 -8.13 -17.02 -8.30
CA ILE A 122 -9.15 -16.18 -8.94
C ILE A 122 -8.77 -14.73 -8.70
N ALA A 123 -8.71 -13.93 -9.76
CA ALA A 123 -8.39 -12.51 -9.67
C ALA A 123 -9.47 -11.75 -8.90
N GLU A 124 -9.03 -10.97 -7.89
CA GLU A 124 -9.89 -10.13 -7.08
C GLU A 124 -9.51 -8.66 -7.28
N ILE A 125 -10.52 -7.79 -7.40
CA ILE A 125 -10.34 -6.36 -7.63
C ILE A 125 -11.00 -5.58 -6.50
N SER A 126 -10.31 -4.56 -6.01
CA SER A 126 -10.81 -3.61 -5.03
C SER A 126 -10.16 -2.26 -5.24
N TYR A 127 -10.72 -1.19 -4.70
CA TYR A 127 -10.05 0.09 -4.66
C TYR A 127 -8.80 0.05 -3.76
N ALA A 128 -7.74 0.69 -4.24
CA ALA A 128 -6.54 0.91 -3.44
C ALA A 128 -6.80 1.98 -2.37
N THR A 129 -6.04 1.94 -1.27
CA THR A 129 -6.11 2.97 -0.23
C THR A 129 -5.58 4.32 -0.71
N ILE A 130 -4.56 4.31 -1.58
CA ILE A 130 -4.01 5.50 -2.21
C ILE A 130 -4.66 5.62 -3.59
N GLN A 131 -5.24 6.77 -3.89
CA GLN A 131 -5.96 7.05 -5.13
C GLN A 131 -5.24 8.13 -5.94
N GLY A 132 -5.15 7.93 -7.26
CA GLY A 132 -4.59 8.85 -8.24
C GLY A 132 -3.08 8.72 -8.46
N LYS A 133 -2.65 8.94 -9.71
CA LYS A 133 -1.24 8.93 -10.16
C LYS A 133 -0.35 9.82 -9.29
N ASP A 134 -0.74 11.06 -9.02
CA ASP A 134 0.08 12.01 -8.25
C ASP A 134 0.38 11.51 -6.83
N CYS A 135 -0.63 10.98 -6.15
CA CYS A 135 -0.47 10.42 -4.81
C CYS A 135 0.43 9.17 -4.83
N LEU A 136 0.32 8.34 -5.86
CA LEU A 136 1.18 7.16 -6.04
C LEU A 136 2.64 7.58 -6.33
N VAL A 137 2.86 8.55 -7.21
CA VAL A 137 4.19 9.13 -7.46
C VAL A 137 4.78 9.67 -6.16
N GLN A 138 4.04 10.47 -5.39
CA GLN A 138 4.50 11.00 -4.11
C GLN A 138 4.77 9.91 -3.06
N LYS A 139 4.04 8.80 -3.13
CA LYS A 139 4.26 7.63 -2.28
C LYS A 139 5.57 6.94 -2.62
N PHE A 140 5.87 6.74 -3.91
CA PHE A 140 6.96 5.88 -4.36
C PHE A 140 8.24 6.62 -4.74
N ARG A 141 8.21 7.89 -5.18
CA ARG A 141 9.41 8.62 -5.63
C ARG A 141 10.54 8.70 -4.61
N ASN A 142 10.20 8.67 -3.32
CA ASN A 142 11.14 8.70 -2.19
C ASN A 142 11.17 7.37 -1.42
N SER A 143 10.67 6.29 -2.03
CA SER A 143 10.66 4.95 -1.43
C SER A 143 11.94 4.21 -1.82
N SER A 144 12.47 3.40 -0.91
CA SER A 144 13.65 2.57 -1.16
C SER A 144 13.46 1.61 -2.33
N VAL A 145 12.22 1.25 -2.68
CA VAL A 145 11.92 0.44 -3.88
C VAL A 145 12.47 1.05 -5.18
N MET A 146 12.62 2.37 -5.25
CA MET A 146 13.18 3.05 -6.42
C MET A 146 14.69 2.83 -6.57
N LEU A 147 15.36 2.26 -5.56
CA LEU A 147 16.78 1.88 -5.58
C LEU A 147 16.99 0.42 -6.02
N GLU A 148 15.92 -0.39 -6.04
CA GLU A 148 15.96 -1.80 -6.43
C GLU A 148 16.14 -1.96 -7.95
N ALA A 149 16.29 -3.18 -8.47
CA ALA A 149 16.36 -3.41 -9.91
C ALA A 149 15.13 -2.87 -10.66
N GLU A 150 15.33 -2.36 -11.87
CA GLU A 150 14.32 -1.63 -12.65
C GLU A 150 13.01 -2.39 -12.84
N HIS A 151 13.08 -3.70 -13.10
CA HIS A 151 11.91 -4.58 -13.26
C HIS A 151 11.10 -4.81 -11.98
N TYR A 152 11.57 -4.34 -10.82
CA TYR A 152 10.84 -4.41 -9.54
C TYR A 152 10.25 -3.05 -9.12
N ARG A 153 10.52 -1.99 -9.88
CA ARG A 153 10.08 -0.63 -9.55
C ARG A 153 8.63 -0.40 -10.03
N PRO A 154 7.88 0.50 -9.36
CA PRO A 154 6.67 1.08 -9.94
C PRO A 154 6.95 1.72 -11.29
N LYS A 155 6.04 1.58 -12.24
CA LYS A 155 6.15 2.12 -13.60
C LYS A 155 5.02 3.10 -13.91
N LEU A 156 5.37 4.13 -14.66
CA LEU A 156 4.41 5.05 -15.26
C LEU A 156 4.29 4.73 -16.75
N TYR A 157 3.14 5.05 -17.33
CA TYR A 157 2.88 4.82 -18.75
C TYR A 157 2.24 6.03 -19.39
N PHE A 158 2.58 6.27 -20.64
CA PHE A 158 1.84 7.19 -21.49
C PHE A 158 0.49 6.57 -21.87
N THR A 159 -0.51 7.42 -22.05
CA THR A 159 -1.90 7.01 -22.24
C THR A 159 -2.45 7.55 -23.56
N GLU A 160 -3.44 6.87 -24.12
CA GLU A 160 -4.04 7.25 -25.41
C GLU A 160 -4.71 8.64 -25.37
N ASN A 161 -5.22 9.05 -24.20
CA ASN A 161 -5.82 10.36 -23.97
C ASN A 161 -4.84 11.35 -23.30
N GLY A 162 -3.56 11.01 -23.28
CA GLY A 162 -2.51 11.80 -22.63
C GLY A 162 -1.91 12.89 -23.53
N PRO A 163 -0.90 13.62 -23.04
CA PRO A 163 -0.22 14.68 -23.80
C PRO A 163 0.61 14.13 -24.99
N CYS A 164 1.04 12.87 -24.93
CA CYS A 164 1.84 12.19 -25.95
C CYS A 164 1.14 10.88 -26.37
N PRO A 165 -0.01 10.95 -27.08
CA PRO A 165 -0.80 9.77 -27.44
C PRO A 165 -0.05 8.81 -28.38
N GLU A 166 0.92 9.30 -29.16
CA GLU A 166 1.79 8.48 -30.01
C GLU A 166 2.71 7.52 -29.22
N LEU A 167 2.90 7.77 -27.93
CA LEU A 167 3.66 6.91 -27.02
C LEU A 167 2.74 6.04 -26.15
N ALA A 168 1.43 6.01 -26.38
CA ALA A 168 0.49 5.27 -25.54
C ALA A 168 0.94 3.81 -25.30
N GLY A 169 0.94 3.40 -24.03
CA GLY A 169 1.40 2.08 -23.60
C GLY A 169 2.90 1.94 -23.38
N GLU A 170 3.71 2.91 -23.83
CA GLU A 170 5.15 3.00 -23.54
C GLU A 170 5.41 3.54 -22.14
N GLU A 171 6.58 3.20 -21.58
CA GLU A 171 6.99 3.58 -20.23
C GLU A 171 7.36 5.07 -20.15
N GLU A 172 6.75 5.78 -19.20
CA GLU A 172 7.10 7.16 -18.86
C GLU A 172 8.16 7.15 -17.73
N PRO A 173 9.20 8.01 -17.81
CA PRO A 173 10.21 8.11 -16.75
C PRO A 173 9.61 8.47 -15.39
N PHE A 174 9.96 7.71 -14.35
CA PHE A 174 9.51 8.00 -12.99
C PHE A 174 10.19 9.28 -12.47
N PRO A 175 9.46 10.23 -11.84
CA PRO A 175 10.06 11.44 -11.28
C PRO A 175 11.14 11.15 -10.24
N THR A 176 12.23 11.91 -10.29
CA THR A 176 13.36 11.75 -9.37
C THR A 176 12.96 12.00 -7.91
N PRO A 177 13.68 11.44 -6.92
CA PRO A 177 13.44 11.76 -5.51
C PRO A 177 13.60 13.26 -5.23
N ASP A 178 12.68 13.85 -4.48
CA ASP A 178 12.71 15.26 -4.07
C ASP A 178 12.98 15.45 -2.57
N ASN A 179 12.98 14.37 -1.79
CA ASN A 179 13.12 14.43 -0.34
C ASN A 179 14.12 13.37 0.16
N PRO A 180 15.42 13.72 0.25
CA PRO A 180 16.47 12.81 0.69
C PRO A 180 16.23 12.25 2.10
N SER A 181 15.70 13.05 3.03
CA SER A 181 15.40 12.62 4.40
C SER A 181 14.29 11.56 4.45
N LYS A 182 13.27 11.69 3.59
CA LYS A 182 12.22 10.69 3.44
C LYS A 182 12.78 9.40 2.84
N MET A 183 13.64 9.49 1.82
CA MET A 183 14.33 8.35 1.22
C MET A 183 15.17 7.59 2.26
N LYS A 184 16.01 8.30 3.02
CA LYS A 184 16.86 7.69 4.06
C LYS A 184 16.05 6.89 5.08
N ARG A 185 14.96 7.48 5.60
CA ARG A 185 14.05 6.78 6.52
C ARG A 185 13.37 5.57 5.87
N SER A 186 13.07 5.65 4.57
CA SER A 186 12.49 4.51 3.85
C SER A 186 13.47 3.34 3.76
N CYS A 187 14.76 3.61 3.48
CA CYS A 187 15.80 2.59 3.47
C CYS A 187 15.95 1.95 4.85
N GLU A 188 16.12 2.76 5.89
CA GLU A 188 16.22 2.30 7.28
C GLU A 188 15.02 1.43 7.67
N ASN A 189 13.81 1.83 7.28
CA ASN A 189 12.60 1.05 7.55
C ASN A 189 12.55 -0.27 6.78
N ALA A 190 13.02 -0.31 5.53
CA ALA A 190 13.06 -1.54 4.73
C ALA A 190 14.04 -2.58 5.30
N GLU A 191 15.13 -2.12 5.93
CA GLU A 191 16.10 -2.99 6.61
C GLU A 191 15.53 -3.60 7.90
N HIS A 192 14.69 -2.86 8.64
CA HIS A 192 14.24 -3.27 9.98
C HIS A 192 12.81 -3.84 10.03
N VAL A 193 11.92 -3.40 9.13
CA VAL A 193 10.53 -3.84 9.06
C VAL A 193 10.41 -4.75 7.84
N GLY A 194 10.57 -6.05 8.08
CA GLY A 194 10.43 -7.07 7.04
C GLY A 194 9.08 -7.00 6.31
N LEU A 195 8.96 -7.77 5.23
CA LEU A 195 7.83 -7.74 4.30
C LEU A 195 6.44 -7.87 4.95
N PHE A 196 6.38 -8.65 6.04
CA PHE A 196 5.18 -8.87 6.84
C PHE A 196 5.22 -8.04 8.11
N THR A 197 4.11 -7.36 8.41
CA THR A 197 3.89 -6.80 9.75
C THR A 197 4.10 -7.90 10.79
N PRO A 198 4.96 -7.69 11.81
CA PRO A 198 5.09 -8.65 12.91
C PRO A 198 3.71 -8.87 13.54
N ASN A 199 3.18 -10.08 13.40
CA ASN A 199 1.85 -10.45 13.94
C ASN A 199 1.83 -10.39 15.49
N ALA A 200 2.98 -10.40 16.14
CA ALA A 200 3.13 -10.22 17.58
C ALA A 200 3.09 -8.73 17.95
N GLY A 201 1.91 -8.12 18.01
CA GLY A 201 1.81 -6.77 18.58
C GLY A 201 0.58 -5.94 18.23
N GLN A 202 -0.44 -6.45 17.52
CA GLN A 202 -1.64 -5.64 17.26
C GLN A 202 -2.28 -5.11 18.55
N HIS A 203 -2.33 -5.93 19.60
CA HIS A 203 -2.83 -5.48 20.91
C HIS A 203 -1.97 -4.36 21.53
N PHE A 204 -0.63 -4.44 21.44
CA PHE A 204 0.26 -3.39 21.98
C PHE A 204 0.27 -2.12 21.15
N ARG A 205 0.11 -2.22 19.82
CA ARG A 205 0.05 -1.07 18.91
C ARG A 205 -1.24 -0.26 19.08
N ASP A 206 -2.38 -0.93 19.29
CA ASP A 206 -3.63 -0.25 19.59
C ASP A 206 -3.63 0.39 20.99
N GLU A 207 -2.97 -0.24 21.97
CA GLU A 207 -2.79 0.32 23.30
C GLU A 207 -1.80 1.50 23.33
N GLN A 208 -0.74 1.47 22.51
CA GLN A 208 0.17 2.61 22.30
C GLN A 208 -0.50 3.76 21.52
N ARG A 209 -1.33 3.47 20.50
CA ARG A 209 -2.12 4.49 19.79
C ARG A 209 -3.15 5.15 20.70
N ARG A 210 -3.76 4.39 21.61
CA ARG A 210 -4.68 4.95 22.62
C ARG A 210 -3.98 5.70 23.75
N ARG A 211 -2.68 5.45 24.02
CA ARG A 211 -1.99 6.03 25.18
C ARG A 211 -1.06 7.21 24.93
N ARG A 212 -0.78 7.67 23.69
CA ARG A 212 -0.03 8.93 23.49
C ARG A 212 -0.42 9.69 22.22
N SER A 213 -1.39 10.59 22.35
CA SER A 213 -1.20 11.97 21.87
C SER A 213 -0.91 12.83 23.11
N GLN A 214 0.38 12.97 23.44
CA GLN A 214 0.87 13.99 24.39
C GLN A 214 1.66 15.10 23.68
N PHE A 215 1.74 15.05 22.35
CA PHE A 215 2.46 16.04 21.54
C PHE A 215 1.54 17.02 20.80
N ASP A 216 0.21 16.93 21.01
CA ASP A 216 -0.76 17.86 20.42
C ASP A 216 -1.30 18.88 21.44
N ARG A 217 -0.61 19.01 22.58
CA ARG A 217 -0.71 20.18 23.43
C ARG A 217 0.68 20.78 23.46
N GLY A 218 0.81 21.97 22.89
CA GLY A 218 2.03 22.75 22.89
C GLY A 218 2.77 22.57 24.20
N THR A 219 4.05 22.23 24.11
CA THR A 219 4.90 22.04 25.27
C THR A 219 4.75 23.27 26.16
N ARG A 220 4.33 23.07 27.41
CA ARG A 220 4.21 24.15 28.41
C ARG A 220 5.51 24.99 28.50
N PHE A 221 6.63 24.39 28.11
CA PHE A 221 7.95 25.00 27.94
C PHE A 221 8.00 26.10 26.86
N ALA A 222 7.35 25.93 25.71
CA ALA A 222 7.28 26.94 24.66
C ALA A 222 6.45 28.16 25.08
N ALA A 223 5.40 27.95 25.90
CA ALA A 223 4.61 29.04 26.47
C ALA A 223 5.33 29.82 27.58
N PHE A 224 6.36 29.23 28.21
CA PHE A 224 7.21 29.93 29.18
C PHE A 224 8.31 30.75 28.50
N GLU A 225 8.90 30.27 27.39
CA GLU A 225 9.86 31.06 26.59
C GLU A 225 9.21 32.29 25.94
N GLU A 226 7.94 32.21 25.51
CA GLU A 226 7.20 33.38 25.00
C GLU A 226 6.92 34.43 26.09
N TYR A 227 6.72 34.00 27.34
CA TYR A 227 6.45 34.91 28.47
C TYR A 227 7.72 35.62 28.97
N ASP A 228 8.87 34.94 28.93
CA ASP A 228 10.16 35.52 29.33
C ASP A 228 10.73 36.49 28.28
N TYR A 229 10.33 36.35 27.01
CA TYR A 229 10.78 37.26 25.94
C TYR A 229 10.03 38.60 25.95
N ASP A 230 8.77 38.63 26.42
CA ASP A 230 7.95 39.86 26.50
C ASP A 230 8.13 40.61 27.85
N GLY A 231 8.82 40.00 28.83
CA GLY A 231 9.13 40.58 30.14
C GLY A 231 10.47 41.33 30.23
N ALA A 232 11.31 41.29 29.19
CA ALA A 232 12.68 41.80 29.22
C ALA A 232 12.87 43.20 28.60
N LEU A 233 11.82 44.03 28.54
CA LEU A 233 11.97 45.47 28.29
C LEU A 233 11.89 46.23 29.63
N PRO A 234 13.01 46.75 30.16
CA PRO A 234 12.96 47.56 31.37
C PRO A 234 12.23 48.89 31.09
N ARG A 235 11.04 49.03 31.68
CA ARG A 235 10.39 50.34 31.89
C ARG A 235 11.09 51.07 33.04
N ASN A 236 11.61 52.24 32.67
CA ASN A 236 11.78 53.48 33.47
C ASN A 236 12.97 53.58 34.44
N LEU A 237 13.73 54.68 34.32
CA LEU A 237 13.83 55.74 35.36
C LEU A 237 14.60 57.01 34.86
N PHE A 238 13.83 58.08 34.65
CA PHE A 238 14.03 59.52 34.92
C PHE A 238 15.43 60.17 35.17
N VAL A 239 15.69 61.23 34.38
CA VAL A 239 15.96 62.67 34.73
C VAL A 239 17.28 63.20 35.34
N SER A 240 17.71 64.34 34.72
CA SER A 240 18.53 65.51 35.16
C SER A 240 20.03 65.37 35.45
N GLN A 241 20.88 66.06 34.68
CA GLN A 241 21.21 67.50 34.83
C GLN A 241 21.59 68.09 33.48
#